data_AF-A0A2E5XWJ7-F1
#
_entry.id   AF-A0A2E5XWJ7-F1
#
_cell.length_a   1.000
_cell.length_b   1.000
_cell.length_c   1.000
_cell.angle_alpha   90.00
_cell.angle_beta   90.00
_cell.angle_gamma   90.00
#
_symmetry.space_group_name_H-M   'P 1'
#
loop_
_entity.id
_entity.type
_entity.pdbx_description
1 polymer ?
#
loop_
_entity_poly.entity_id
_entity_poly.type
_entity_poly.pdbx_seq_one_letter_code
_entity_poly.pdbx_strand_id
1 'polypeptide(L)' 'MNFNEEQKNQLKEYLETILDLYTEEEYEEYVEDIIYNYCLNRFGIEREVSVKMFYVLLEEIKDS' A
#
# COMPACT_ATOMS: atom_id res chain seq x y z
N MET A 1 -5.85 9.14 -11.58
CA MET A 1 -6.63 9.40 -10.33
C MET A 1 -5.64 9.44 -9.18
N ASN A 2 -5.87 10.29 -8.17
CA ASN A 2 -5.04 10.38 -6.96
C ASN A 2 -5.85 9.92 -5.73
N PHE A 3 -5.15 9.46 -4.69
CA PHE A 3 -5.77 9.09 -3.41
C PHE A 3 -6.34 10.32 -2.70
N ASN A 4 -7.55 10.20 -2.17
CA ASN A 4 -8.07 11.08 -1.14
C ASN A 4 -7.64 10.60 0.27
N GLU A 5 -7.87 11.42 1.30
CA GLU A 5 -7.45 11.10 2.67
C GLU A 5 -8.08 9.82 3.23
N GLU A 6 -9.34 9.53 2.88
CA GLU A 6 -10.00 8.29 3.32
C GLU A 6 -9.36 7.05 2.67
N GLN A 7 -9.04 7.13 1.38
CA GLN A 7 -8.37 6.05 0.65
C GLN A 7 -6.94 5.85 1.14
N LYS A 8 -6.22 6.92 1.51
CA LYS A 8 -4.90 6.82 2.13
C LYS A 8 -4.96 6.11 3.47
N ASN A 9 -5.90 6.48 4.34
CA ASN A 9 -6.07 5.81 5.63
C ASN A 9 -6.41 4.33 5.46
N GLN A 10 -7.30 3.98 4.54
CA GLN A 10 -7.64 2.58 4.26
C GLN A 10 -6.44 1.78 3.72
N LEU A 11 -5.63 2.38 2.85
CA LEU A 11 -4.41 1.74 2.35
C LEU A 11 -3.37 1.59 3.48
N LYS A 12 -3.24 2.59 4.36
CA LYS A 12 -2.35 2.56 5.52
C LYS A 12 -2.71 1.44 6.49
N GLU A 13 -3.99 1.32 6.88
CA GLU A 13 -4.48 0.23 7.74
C GLU A 13 -4.23 -1.15 7.10
N TYR A 14 -4.41 -1.25 5.78
CA TYR A 14 -4.11 -2.48 5.05
C TYR A 14 -2.61 -2.82 5.06
N LEU A 15 -1.75 -1.82 4.89
CA LEU A 15 -0.30 -1.97 4.95
C LEU A 15 0.17 -2.39 6.33
N GLU A 16 -0.30 -1.75 7.40
CA GLU A 16 0.00 -2.13 8.78
C GLU A 16 -0.38 -3.60 9.03
N THR A 17 -1.55 -4.04 8.53
CA THR A 17 -1.97 -5.44 8.62
C THR A 17 -1.03 -6.38 7.86
N ILE A 18 -0.56 -6.01 6.66
CA ILE A 18 0.39 -6.83 5.89
C ILE A 18 1.73 -6.93 6.61
N LEU A 19 2.24 -5.80 7.11
CA LEU A 19 3.53 -5.72 7.81
C LEU A 19 3.52 -6.49 9.14
N ASP A 20 2.36 -6.58 9.80
CA ASP A 20 2.19 -7.41 11.00
C ASP A 20 2.15 -8.92 10.68
N LEU A 21 1.67 -9.29 9.49
CA LEU A 21 1.51 -10.69 9.09
C LEU A 21 2.72 -11.28 8.38
N TYR A 22 3.51 -10.45 7.70
CA TYR A 22 4.63 -10.85 6.86
C TYR A 22 5.84 -9.96 7.11
N THR A 23 7.00 -10.59 7.20
CA THR A 23 8.29 -9.87 7.27
C THR A 23 8.62 -9.22 5.93
N GLU A 24 9.43 -8.14 5.95
CA GLU A 24 9.83 -7.40 4.73
C GLU A 24 10.39 -8.31 3.63
N GLU A 25 11.17 -9.34 4.01
CA GLU A 25 11.70 -10.34 3.09
C GLU A 25 10.63 -11.25 2.46
N GLU A 26 9.56 -11.57 3.19
CA GLU A 26 8.52 -12.51 2.72
C GLU A 26 7.62 -11.90 1.64
N TYR A 27 7.47 -10.58 1.63
CA TYR A 27 6.52 -9.91 0.75
C TYR A 27 7.17 -8.99 -0.29
N GLU A 28 8.48 -8.72 -0.23
CA GLU A 28 9.21 -7.79 -1.13
C GLU A 28 8.96 -8.07 -2.63
N GLU A 29 8.96 -9.36 -3.03
CA GLU A 29 8.76 -9.75 -4.44
C GLU A 29 7.29 -9.62 -4.92
N TYR A 30 6.33 -9.57 -4.00
CA TYR A 30 4.89 -9.59 -4.31
C TYR A 30 4.15 -8.33 -3.85
N VAL A 31 4.78 -7.45 -3.07
CA VAL A 31 4.11 -6.31 -2.44
C VAL A 31 3.44 -5.41 -3.44
N GLU A 32 4.18 -5.05 -4.50
CA GLU A 32 3.71 -4.08 -5.47
C GLU A 32 2.45 -4.59 -6.16
N ASP A 33 2.39 -5.89 -6.43
CA ASP A 33 1.25 -6.53 -7.06
C ASP A 33 0.09 -6.69 -6.09
N ILE A 34 0.34 -6.99 -4.81
CA ILE A 34 -0.70 -7.03 -3.76
C ILE A 34 -1.35 -5.65 -3.61
N ILE A 35 -0.53 -4.61 -3.47
CA ILE A 35 -0.98 -3.21 -3.31
C ILE A 35 -1.69 -2.75 -4.57
N TYR A 36 -1.14 -3.02 -5.75
CA TYR A 36 -1.80 -2.69 -7.01
C TYR A 36 -3.17 -3.35 -7.10
N ASN A 37 -3.27 -4.65 -6.84
CA ASN A 37 -4.54 -5.37 -6.91
C ASN A 37 -5.57 -4.81 -5.91
N TYR A 38 -5.13 -4.49 -4.69
CA TYR A 38 -5.98 -3.84 -3.70
C TYR A 38 -6.51 -2.48 -4.20
N CYS A 39 -5.60 -1.63 -4.67
CA CYS A 39 -5.93 -0.27 -5.10
C CYS A 39 -6.76 -0.22 -6.39
N LEU A 40 -6.50 -1.13 -7.33
CA LEU A 40 -7.27 -1.26 -8.55
C LEU A 40 -8.70 -1.68 -8.25
N ASN A 41 -8.88 -2.75 -7.47
CA ASN A 41 -10.20 -3.30 -7.18
C ASN A 41 -11.04 -2.39 -6.28
N ARG A 42 -10.40 -1.71 -5.32
CA ARG A 42 -11.11 -0.90 -4.32
C ARG A 42 -11.28 0.56 -4.72
N PHE A 43 -10.31 1.13 -5.41
CA PHE A 43 -10.25 2.57 -5.70
C PHE A 43 -10.21 2.89 -7.20
N GLY A 44 -10.04 1.90 -8.07
CA GLY A 44 -9.83 2.13 -9.52
C GLY A 44 -8.52 2.85 -9.81
N ILE A 45 -7.52 2.71 -8.94
CA ILE A 45 -6.21 3.38 -9.07
C ILE A 45 -5.22 2.46 -9.79
N GLU A 46 -4.48 3.02 -10.75
CA GLU A 46 -3.52 2.30 -11.57
C GLU A 46 -2.20 2.03 -10.84
N ARG A 47 -1.48 1.01 -11.30
CA ARG A 47 -0.26 0.46 -10.68
C ARG A 47 0.77 1.51 -10.29
N GLU A 48 1.12 2.41 -11.21
CA GLU A 48 2.13 3.44 -10.97
C GLU A 48 1.78 4.31 -9.75
N VAL A 49 0.52 4.73 -9.65
CA VAL A 49 0.05 5.57 -8.54
C VAL A 49 -0.06 4.77 -7.25
N SER A 50 -0.50 3.50 -7.32
CA SER A 50 -0.60 2.61 -6.17
C SER A 50 0.77 2.32 -5.54
N VAL A 51 1.75 1.93 -6.37
CA VAL A 51 3.11 1.60 -5.91
C VAL A 51 3.80 2.84 -5.33
N LYS A 52 3.65 3.99 -5.99
CA LYS A 52 4.20 5.24 -5.46
C LYS A 52 3.61 5.61 -4.10
N MET A 53 2.29 5.47 -3.93
CA MET A 53 1.63 5.75 -2.65
C MET A 53 2.07 4.76 -1.57
N PHE A 54 2.27 3.49 -1.92
CA PHE A 54 2.77 2.47 -1.00
C PHE A 54 4.11 2.89 -0.38
N TYR A 55 5.11 3.26 -1.18
CA TYR A 55 6.41 3.65 -0.64
C TYR A 55 6.35 4.90 0.24
N VAL A 56 5.48 5.87 -0.10
CA VAL A 56 5.24 7.04 0.76
C VAL A 56 4.68 6.63 2.12
N LEU A 57 3.66 5.77 2.14
CA LEU A 57 3.06 5.30 3.39
C LEU A 57 4.03 4.40 4.18
N LEU A 58 4.86 3.62 3.50
CA LEU A 58 5.87 2.78 4.15
C LEU A 58 6.91 3.63 4.89
N GLU A 59 7.36 4.74 4.30
CA GLU A 59 8.24 5.70 4.97
C GLU A 59 7.54 6.33 6.20
N GLU A 60 6.28 6.76 6.07
CA GLU A 60 5.51 7.32 7.19
C GLU A 60 5.34 6.32 8.36
N ILE A 61 5.18 5.03 8.06
CA ILE A 61 5.05 3.97 9.06
C ILE A 61 6.40 3.71 9.74
N LYS A 62 7.51 3.67 8.99
CA LYS A 62 8.85 3.44 9.55
C LYS A 62 9.35 4.60 10.42
N ASP A 63 8.88 5.82 10.16
CA ASP A 63 9.22 7.02 10.93
C ASP A 63 8.32 7.29 12.16
N SER A 64 7.28 6.47 12.40
CA SER A 64 6.35 6.58 13.55
C SER A 64 6.77 5.73 14.75
#